data_AF-A0A6N8GTE6-F1
#
_entry.id   AF-A0A6N8GTE6-F1
#
_cell.length_a   1.000
_cell.length_b   1.000
_cell.length_c   1.000
_cell.angle_alpha   90.00
_cell.angle_beta   90.00
_cell.angle_gamma   90.00
#
_symmetry.space_group_name_H-M   'P 1'
#
loop_
_entity.id
_entity.type
_entity.pdbx_description
1 polymer ?
#
loop_
_entity_poly.entity_id
_entity_poly.type
_entity_poly.pdbx_seq_one_letter_code
_entity_poly.pdbx_strand_id
1 'polypeptide(L)'
;MDDTLGREQAARLHRTLEDARIGGRRLWVRYLALGGTAGELEVEGYRHGCLDLPVRQRDLLAWAANTLLDRRFHPRVPSSGDLAAAVGGADRDRGDMASSAGAG
;
A
#
# COMPACT_ATOMS: atom_id res chain seq x y z
N MET A 1 14.21 -0.63 6.61
CA MET A 1 13.11 0.35 6.41
C MET A 1 12.14 -0.09 5.32
N ASP A 2 12.62 -0.63 4.20
CA ASP A 2 11.78 -1.09 3.08
C ASP A 2 10.78 -2.22 3.46
N ASP A 3 11.23 -3.23 4.23
CA ASP A 3 10.37 -4.36 4.62
C ASP A 3 9.15 -3.97 5.47
N THR A 4 9.27 -2.95 6.33
CA THR A 4 8.14 -2.47 7.15
C THR A 4 7.12 -1.74 6.29
N LEU A 5 7.58 -0.92 5.33
CA LEU A 5 6.70 -0.23 4.38
C LEU A 5 6.01 -1.24 3.46
N GLY A 6 6.72 -2.28 3.01
CA GLY A 6 6.17 -3.38 2.23
C GLY A 6 5.01 -4.09 2.92
N ARG A 7 5.20 -4.47 4.20
CA ARG A 7 4.17 -5.10 5.02
C ARG A 7 2.99 -4.18 5.31
N GLU A 8 3.24 -2.91 5.60
CA GLU A 8 2.15 -1.93 5.81
C GLU A 8 1.34 -1.72 4.53
N GLN A 9 2.01 -1.65 3.36
CA GLN A 9 1.33 -1.56 2.07
C GLN A 9 0.48 -2.80 1.81
N ALA A 10 1.00 -4.00 2.08
CA ALA A 10 0.27 -5.26 1.96
C ALA A 10 -0.98 -5.27 2.86
N ALA A 11 -0.84 -4.87 4.14
CA ALA A 11 -1.94 -4.83 5.10
C ALA A 11 -3.04 -3.84 4.69
N ARG A 12 -2.68 -2.67 4.14
CA ARG A 12 -3.67 -1.70 3.62
C ARG A 12 -4.36 -2.20 2.36
N LEU A 13 -3.59 -2.80 1.45
CA LEU A 13 -4.13 -3.42 0.23
C LEU A 13 -5.15 -4.51 0.61
N HIS A 14 -4.78 -5.44 1.48
CA HIS A 14 -5.64 -6.54 1.92
C HIS A 14 -6.96 -6.03 2.52
N ARG A 15 -6.88 -5.18 3.56
CA ARG A 15 -8.08 -4.64 4.23
C ARG A 15 -9.03 -3.95 3.25
N THR A 16 -8.49 -3.10 2.38
CA THR A 16 -9.31 -2.34 1.41
C THR A 16 -10.02 -3.27 0.41
N LEU A 17 -9.35 -4.35 -0.02
CA LEU A 17 -9.94 -5.32 -0.93
C LEU A 17 -11.01 -6.18 -0.26
N GLU A 18 -10.80 -6.59 0.99
CA GLU A 18 -11.81 -7.30 1.78
C GLU A 18 -13.05 -6.44 2.00
N ASP A 19 -12.88 -5.17 2.40
CA ASP A 19 -13.98 -4.21 2.59
C ASP A 19 -14.77 -3.96 1.29
N ALA A 20 -14.07 -3.93 0.15
CA ALA A 20 -14.67 -3.76 -1.17
C ALA A 20 -15.16 -5.08 -1.81
N ARG A 21 -14.98 -6.23 -1.13
CA ARG A 21 -15.29 -7.57 -1.64
C ARG A 21 -14.63 -7.87 -3.00
N ILE A 22 -13.40 -7.41 -3.20
CA ILE A 22 -12.60 -7.68 -4.39
C ILE A 22 -11.69 -8.88 -4.12
N GLY A 23 -12.00 -10.02 -4.75
CA GLY A 23 -11.18 -11.23 -4.62
C GLY A 23 -9.81 -11.12 -5.29
N GLY A 24 -8.85 -11.91 -4.80
CA GLY A 24 -7.46 -11.92 -5.26
C GLY A 24 -7.30 -12.15 -6.76
N ARG A 25 -8.05 -13.09 -7.34
CA ARG A 25 -8.05 -13.32 -8.80
C ARG A 25 -8.41 -12.09 -9.63
N ARG A 26 -9.40 -11.30 -9.17
CA ARG A 26 -9.83 -10.09 -9.89
C ARG A 26 -8.76 -9.01 -9.82
N LEU A 27 -8.11 -8.85 -8.68
CA LEU A 27 -6.93 -7.99 -8.54
C LEU A 27 -5.80 -8.44 -9.47
N TRP A 28 -5.47 -9.73 -9.45
CA TRP A 28 -4.39 -10.29 -10.25
C TRP A 28 -4.59 -10.08 -11.75
N VAL A 29 -5.79 -10.36 -12.27
CA VAL A 29 -6.10 -10.10 -13.70
C VAL A 29 -5.92 -8.63 -14.05
N ARG A 30 -6.35 -7.71 -13.17
CA ARG A 30 -6.17 -6.27 -13.40
C ARG A 30 -4.69 -5.88 -13.37
N TYR A 31 -3.94 -6.38 -12.40
CA TYR A 31 -2.50 -6.17 -12.26
C TYR A 31 -1.72 -6.69 -13.47
N LEU A 32 -2.04 -7.88 -13.97
CA LEU A 32 -1.43 -8.47 -15.15
C LEU A 32 -1.67 -7.60 -16.40
N ALA A 33 -2.89 -7.08 -16.57
CA ALA A 33 -3.22 -6.15 -17.65
C ALA A 33 -2.44 -4.82 -17.61
N LEU A 34 -1.84 -4.47 -16.46
CA LEU A 34 -0.99 -3.29 -16.29
C LEU A 34 0.51 -3.60 -16.42
N GLY A 35 0.87 -4.81 -16.85
CA GLY A 35 2.27 -5.25 -17.00
C GLY A 35 2.88 -5.82 -15.72
N GLY A 36 2.04 -6.35 -14.83
CA GLY A 36 2.48 -7.13 -13.68
C GLY A 36 3.21 -8.40 -14.10
N THR A 37 4.24 -8.77 -13.34
CA THR A 37 5.10 -9.93 -13.65
C THR A 37 5.02 -11.05 -12.62
N ALA A 38 4.37 -10.83 -11.48
CA ALA A 38 4.16 -11.83 -10.44
C ALA A 38 2.99 -12.75 -10.78
N GLY A 39 3.12 -14.03 -10.42
CA GLY A 39 2.06 -15.02 -10.54
C GLY A 39 0.90 -14.77 -9.58
N GLU A 40 -0.23 -15.44 -9.82
CA GLU A 40 -1.44 -15.31 -8.98
C GLU A 40 -1.16 -15.65 -7.50
N LEU A 41 -0.40 -16.72 -7.25
CA LEU A 41 -0.03 -17.15 -5.89
C LEU A 41 0.92 -16.15 -5.19
N GLU A 42 1.82 -15.51 -5.94
CA GLU A 42 2.72 -14.48 -5.38
C GLU A 42 1.92 -13.22 -5.02
N VAL A 43 0.94 -12.84 -5.84
CA VAL A 43 0.03 -11.74 -5.51
C VAL A 43 -0.80 -12.08 -4.28
N GLU A 44 -1.30 -13.31 -4.17
CA GLU A 44 -2.09 -13.74 -3.02
C GLU A 44 -1.26 -13.79 -1.74
N GLY A 45 -0.05 -14.35 -1.80
CA GLY A 45 0.84 -14.38 -0.64
C GLY A 45 1.32 -12.97 -0.24
N TYR A 46 1.49 -12.05 -1.18
CA TYR A 46 1.77 -10.65 -0.84
C TYR A 46 0.57 -10.00 -0.15
N ARG A 47 -0.64 -10.22 -0.68
CA ARG A 47 -1.88 -9.73 -0.08
C ARG A 47 -2.02 -10.20 1.37
N HIS A 48 -1.65 -11.44 1.67
CA HIS A 48 -1.68 -11.98 3.04
C HIS A 48 -0.43 -11.69 3.88
N GLY A 49 0.56 -10.96 3.35
CA GLY A 49 1.81 -10.67 4.05
C GLY A 49 2.73 -11.88 4.24
N CYS A 50 2.50 -12.97 3.52
CA CYS A 50 3.30 -14.19 3.55
C CYS A 50 4.56 -14.10 2.67
N LEU A 51 4.60 -13.15 1.72
CA LEU A 51 5.79 -12.88 0.90
C LEU A 51 5.92 -11.39 0.61
N ASP A 52 7.15 -10.97 0.30
CA ASP A 52 7.46 -9.63 -0.15
C ASP A 52 7.58 -9.58 -1.67
N LEU A 53 7.02 -8.53 -2.26
CA LEU A 53 7.20 -8.21 -3.67
C LEU A 53 8.11 -6.98 -3.82
N PRO A 54 8.83 -6.84 -4.94
CA PRO A 54 9.58 -5.62 -5.24
C PRO A 54 8.68 -4.38 -5.22
N VAL A 55 9.21 -3.23 -4.77
CA VAL A 55 8.48 -1.94 -4.69
C VAL A 55 7.61 -1.68 -5.91
N ARG A 56 8.18 -1.82 -7.11
CA ARG A 56 7.47 -1.61 -8.38
C ARG A 56 6.22 -2.49 -8.51
N GLN A 57 6.29 -3.75 -8.10
CA GLN A 57 5.17 -4.68 -8.20
C GLN A 57 4.10 -4.39 -7.14
N ARG A 58 4.50 -4.03 -5.92
CA ARG A 58 3.59 -3.61 -4.85
C ARG A 58 2.81 -2.34 -5.22
N ASP A 59 3.51 -1.37 -5.81
CA ASP A 59 2.89 -0.12 -6.29
C ASP A 59 1.96 -0.35 -7.48
N LEU A 60 2.31 -1.29 -8.36
CA LEU A 60 1.44 -1.68 -9.46
C LEU A 60 0.17 -2.38 -8.95
N LEU A 61 0.27 -3.21 -7.90
CA LEU A 61 -0.89 -3.81 -7.22
C LEU A 61 -1.77 -2.75 -6.56
N ALA A 62 -1.17 -1.77 -5.87
CA ALA A 62 -1.91 -0.64 -5.30
C ALA A 62 -2.62 0.15 -6.40
N TRP A 63 -1.98 0.39 -7.54
CA TRP A 63 -2.62 1.05 -8.69
C TRP A 63 -3.76 0.21 -9.26
N ALA A 64 -3.55 -1.10 -9.49
CA ALA A 64 -4.58 -2.02 -9.95
C ALA A 64 -5.81 -2.00 -9.04
N ALA A 65 -5.61 -2.13 -7.72
CA ALA A 65 -6.67 -2.04 -6.73
C ALA A 65 -7.42 -0.70 -6.83
N ASN A 66 -6.69 0.41 -6.89
CA ASN A 66 -7.27 1.75 -7.01
C ASN A 66 -8.09 1.98 -8.29
N THR A 67 -7.88 1.19 -9.34
CA THR A 67 -8.73 1.22 -10.54
C THR A 67 -10.00 0.37 -10.41
N LEU A 68 -10.01 -0.60 -9.49
CA LEU A 68 -11.17 -1.46 -9.23
C LEU A 68 -12.09 -0.89 -8.14
N LEU A 69 -11.55 -0.08 -7.24
CA LEU A 69 -12.27 0.51 -6.12
C LEU A 69 -13.20 1.64 -6.57
N ASP A 70 -14.41 1.67 -6.01
CA ASP A 70 -15.25 2.87 -6.03
C ASP A 70 -14.79 3.84 -4.94
N ARG A 71 -14.19 4.96 -5.38
CA ARG A 71 -13.65 6.00 -4.49
C ARG A 71 -14.70 6.73 -3.65
N ARG A 72 -15.99 6.55 -3.95
CA ARG A 72 -17.08 7.11 -3.12
C ARG A 72 -17.22 6.37 -1.80
N PHE A 73 -16.86 5.08 -1.77
CA PHE A 73 -17.11 4.20 -0.63
C PHE A 73 -15.83 3.66 0.01
N HIS A 74 -14.73 3.61 -0.74
CA HIS A 74 -13.50 2.99 -0.27
C HIS A 74 -12.31 3.94 -0.32
N PRO A 75 -11.43 3.90 0.71
CA PRO A 75 -10.19 4.65 0.68
C PRO A 75 -9.26 4.13 -0.42
N ARG A 76 -8.37 5.01 -0.88
CA ARG A 76 -7.31 4.64 -1.83
C ARG A 76 -6.28 3.76 -1.13
N VAL A 77 -5.84 2.70 -1.80
CA VAL A 77 -4.66 1.93 -1.39
C VAL A 77 -3.40 2.77 -1.66
N PRO A 78 -2.55 3.04 -0.65
CA PRO A 78 -1.35 3.85 -0.84
C PRO A 78 -0.25 3.10 -1.59
N SER A 79 0.59 3.86 -2.28
CA SER A 79 1.88 3.41 -2.80
C SER A 79 2.96 3.41 -1.72
N SER A 80 4.11 2.78 -1.98
CA SER A 80 5.31 2.87 -1.17
C SER A 80 5.75 4.33 -0.96
N GLY A 81 5.61 5.18 -1.98
CA GLY A 81 5.90 6.61 -1.89
C GLY A 81 4.97 7.37 -0.96
N ASP A 82 3.66 7.08 -1.00
CA ASP A 82 2.67 7.68 -0.09
C ASP A 82 2.96 7.31 1.37
N LEU A 83 3.36 6.06 1.62
CA LEU A 83 3.72 5.60 2.97
C LEU A 83 5.02 6.23 3.46
N ALA A 84 6.04 6.31 2.61
CA ALA A 84 7.31 6.96 2.95
C ALA A 84 7.10 8.45 3.29
N ALA A 85 6.26 9.14 2.51
CA ALA A 85 5.90 10.53 2.77
C ALA A 85 5.17 10.70 4.11
N ALA A 86 4.25 9.79 4.45
CA ALA A 86 3.55 9.83 5.74
C ALA A 86 4.49 9.64 6.94
N VAL A 87 5.47 8.74 6.84
CA VAL A 87 6.49 8.55 7.88
C VAL A 87 7.38 9.77 8.02
N GLY A 88 7.82 10.36 6.90
CA GLY A 88 8.65 11.56 6.90
C GLY A 88 7.92 12.83 7.37
N GLY A 89 6.62 12.94 7.12
CA GLY A 89 5.79 14.04 7.64
C GLY A 89 5.62 13.97 9.16
N ALA A 90 5.38 12.78 9.70
CA ALA A 90 5.26 12.57 11.14
C ALA A 90 6.54 12.93 11.91
N ASP A 91 7.71 12.73 11.29
CA ASP A 91 9.00 13.11 11.89
C ASP A 91 9.20 14.63 11.92
N ARG A 92 8.77 15.34 10.87
CA ARG A 92 8.82 16.82 10.82
C ARG A 92 7.91 17.46 11.85
N ASP A 93 6.65 17.02 11.95
CA ASP A 93 5.69 17.55 12.94
C ASP A 93 6.19 17.36 14.38
N ARG A 94 6.93 16.27 14.65
CA ARG A 94 7.54 16.02 15.97
C ARG A 94 8.72 16.95 16.25
N GLY A 95 9.53 17.27 15.25
CA GLY A 95 10.62 18.24 15.37
C GLY A 95 10.12 19.64 15.70
N ASP A 96 9.06 20.09 15.03
CA ASP A 96 8.48 21.42 15.24
C ASP A 96 7.87 21.58 16.65
N MET A 97 7.20 20.54 17.16
CA MET A 97 6.69 20.52 18.54
C MET A 97 7.82 20.59 19.58
N ALA A 98 8.94 19.88 19.36
CA ALA A 98 10.08 19.92 20.27
C ALA A 98 10.79 21.29 20.27
N SER A 99 10.88 21.95 19.11
CA SER A 99 11.46 23.31 19.02
C SER A 99 10.59 24.38 19.68
N SER A 100 9.27 24.22 19.69
CA SER A 100 8.35 25.17 20.36
C SER A 100 8.37 25.09 21.90
N ALA A 101 8.85 23.99 22.48
CA ALA A 101 8.88 23.76 23.92
C ALA A 101 10.15 24.29 24.63
N GLY A 102 11.12 24.82 23.88
CA GLY A 102 12.44 25.25 24.39
C GLY A 102 12.61 26.75 24.65
N ALA A 103 11.56 27.56 24.55
CA ALA A 103 11.62 29.00 24.82
C ALA A 103 10.76 29.36 26.03
N GLY A 104 11.35 29.31 27.22
CA GLY A 104 10.74 29.71 28.48
C GLY A 104 11.78 29.91 29.58
#